data_AF-F0Y240-F1
#
_entry.id   AF-F0Y240-F1
#
_cell.length_a   1.000
_cell.length_b   1.000
_cell.length_c   1.000
_cell.angle_alpha   90.00
_cell.angle_beta   90.00
_cell.angle_gamma   90.00
#
_symmetry.space_group_name_H-M   'P 1'
#
loop_
_entity.id
_entity.type
_entity.pdbx_description
1 polymer ?
#
loop_
_entity_poly.entity_id
_entity_poly.type
_entity_poly.pdbx_seq_one_letter_code
_entity_poly.pdbx_strand_id
1 'polypeptide(L)'
;MAEQKQQALQRSVDDLVTGIDKSHLMPMRKSAFLAMAKCCDLGTAAAYQQCVQRAGAPEQRASAVMQQELGEFQQRLQRAAMACQDEVKDYGYKDQAKMQGAFESCVNGALDKHMKLLPTIKKRIEASF
;
A
#
# COMPACT_ATOMS: atom_id res chain seq x y z
N MET A 1 5.47 -3.31 -23.67
CA MET A 1 6.52 -3.13 -22.63
C MET A 1 5.97 -2.58 -21.32
N ALA A 2 4.89 -1.80 -21.34
CA ALA A 2 4.22 -1.29 -20.14
C ALA A 2 3.77 -2.39 -19.16
N GLU A 3 3.27 -3.53 -19.66
CA GLU A 3 2.84 -4.66 -18.81
C GLU A 3 3.98 -5.25 -17.97
N GLN A 4 5.20 -5.35 -18.53
CA GLN A 4 6.36 -5.85 -17.78
C GLN A 4 6.74 -4.88 -16.64
N LYS A 5 6.71 -3.57 -16.89
CA LYS A 5 6.95 -2.56 -15.85
C LYS A 5 5.85 -2.55 -14.79
N GLN A 6 4.60 -2.77 -15.18
CA GLN A 6 3.48 -2.88 -14.25
C GLN A 6 3.65 -4.10 -13.33
N GLN A 7 4.04 -5.26 -13.87
CA GLN A 7 4.35 -6.44 -13.07
C GLN A 7 5.54 -6.20 -12.13
N ALA A 8 6.59 -5.53 -12.61
CA ALA A 8 7.74 -5.19 -11.78
C ALA A 8 7.36 -4.25 -10.61
N LEU A 9 6.48 -3.27 -10.87
CA LEU A 9 5.96 -2.40 -9.83
C LEU A 9 5.11 -3.17 -8.82
N GLN A 10 4.22 -4.06 -9.28
CA GLN A 10 3.42 -4.91 -8.39
C GLN A 10 4.30 -5.74 -7.47
N ARG A 11 5.31 -6.43 -8.00
CA ARG A 11 6.28 -7.18 -7.19
C ARG A 11 6.99 -6.30 -6.16
N SER A 12 7.39 -5.10 -6.56
CA SER A 12 8.05 -4.16 -5.64
C SER A 12 7.12 -3.69 -4.51
N VAL A 13 5.82 -3.54 -4.79
CA VAL A 13 4.80 -3.25 -3.78
C VAL A 13 4.62 -4.45 -2.87
N ASP A 14 4.48 -5.66 -3.41
CA ASP A 14 4.31 -6.88 -2.64
C ASP A 14 5.50 -7.16 -1.71
N ASP A 15 6.73 -6.95 -2.21
CA ASP A 15 7.96 -7.08 -1.42
C ASP A 15 8.01 -6.06 -0.27
N LEU A 16 7.58 -4.82 -0.53
CA LEU A 16 7.48 -3.78 0.49
C LEU A 16 6.45 -4.17 1.56
N VAL A 17 5.25 -4.59 1.15
CA VAL A 17 4.17 -5.04 2.02
C VAL A 17 4.63 -6.20 2.89
N THR A 18 5.20 -7.23 2.27
CA THR A 18 5.70 -8.43 2.95
C THR A 18 6.82 -8.10 3.93
N GLY A 19 7.73 -7.19 3.52
CA GLY A 19 8.82 -6.73 4.35
C GLY A 19 8.33 -6.02 5.62
N ILE A 20 7.38 -5.09 5.49
CA ILE A 20 6.79 -4.37 6.62
C ILE A 20 5.99 -5.32 7.52
N ASP A 21 5.18 -6.20 6.94
CA ASP A 21 4.36 -7.13 7.72
C ASP A 21 5.25 -8.04 8.58
N LYS A 22 6.31 -8.60 7.99
CA LYS A 22 7.24 -9.48 8.70
C LYS A 22 8.06 -8.76 9.78
N SER A 23 8.50 -7.54 9.52
CA SER A 23 9.41 -6.81 10.42
C SER A 23 8.70 -6.04 11.53
N HIS A 24 7.47 -5.57 11.31
CA HIS A 24 6.74 -4.73 12.25
C HIS A 24 5.41 -5.35 12.68
N LEU A 25 4.52 -5.68 11.74
CA LEU A 25 3.16 -6.12 12.09
C LEU A 25 3.13 -7.50 12.76
N MET A 26 3.91 -8.47 12.29
CA MET A 26 3.97 -9.80 12.89
C MET A 26 4.44 -9.76 14.36
N PRO A 27 5.55 -9.06 14.71
CA PRO A 27 5.92 -8.85 16.11
C PRO A 27 4.83 -8.15 16.94
N MET A 28 4.20 -7.11 16.39
CA MET A 28 3.10 -6.40 17.07
C MET A 28 1.91 -7.33 17.33
N ARG A 29 1.48 -8.11 16.34
CA ARG A 29 0.41 -9.12 16.47
C ARG A 29 0.76 -10.15 17.53
N LYS A 30 1.99 -10.67 17.53
CA LYS A 30 2.45 -11.62 18.56
C LYS A 30 2.34 -11.00 19.96
N SER A 31 2.85 -9.78 20.14
CA SER A 31 2.77 -9.08 21.42
C SER A 31 1.32 -8.83 21.85
N ALA A 32 0.46 -8.42 20.92
CA ALA A 32 -0.96 -8.19 21.15
C ALA A 32 -1.65 -9.49 21.60
N PHE A 33 -1.46 -10.60 20.90
CA PHE A 33 -2.07 -11.88 21.28
C PHE A 33 -1.58 -12.40 22.64
N LEU A 34 -0.28 -12.27 22.93
CA LEU A 34 0.25 -12.64 24.24
C LEU A 34 -0.32 -11.76 25.37
N ALA A 35 -0.55 -10.47 25.11
CA ALA A 35 -1.21 -9.59 26.06
C ALA A 35 -2.70 -9.93 26.24
N MET A 36 -3.41 -10.20 25.14
CA MET A 36 -4.82 -10.62 25.15
C MET A 36 -5.02 -11.92 25.91
N ALA A 37 -4.07 -12.86 25.84
CA ALA A 37 -4.12 -14.09 26.63
C ALA A 37 -4.17 -13.81 28.14
N LYS A 38 -3.43 -12.80 28.62
CA LYS A 38 -3.46 -12.36 30.03
C LYS A 38 -4.75 -11.61 30.38
N CYS A 39 -5.45 -11.03 29.40
CA CYS A 39 -6.73 -10.39 29.65
C CYS A 39 -7.80 -11.41 30.11
N CYS A 40 -7.64 -12.69 29.78
CA CYS A 40 -8.54 -13.77 30.21
C CYS A 40 -8.54 -13.99 31.73
N ASP A 41 -7.50 -13.53 32.44
CA ASP A 41 -7.38 -13.65 33.89
C ASP A 41 -8.17 -12.57 34.64
N LEU A 42 -8.82 -11.65 33.92
CA LEU A 42 -9.60 -10.55 34.51
C LEU A 42 -10.98 -11.01 34.98
N GLY A 43 -11.32 -10.68 36.24
CA GLY A 43 -12.53 -11.18 36.90
C GLY A 43 -13.87 -10.60 36.43
N THR A 44 -13.90 -9.70 35.44
CA THR A 44 -15.15 -9.17 34.89
C THR A 44 -15.09 -9.05 33.37
N ALA A 45 -16.25 -9.22 32.72
CA ALA A 45 -16.38 -9.08 31.27
C ALA A 45 -15.99 -7.68 30.78
N ALA A 46 -16.31 -6.63 31.54
CA ALA A 46 -15.96 -5.25 31.19
C ALA A 46 -14.44 -5.03 31.20
N ALA A 47 -13.74 -5.52 32.23
CA ALA A 47 -12.28 -5.42 32.32
C ALA A 47 -11.61 -6.20 31.18
N TYR A 48 -12.10 -7.41 30.88
CA TYR A 48 -11.65 -8.22 29.75
C TYR A 48 -11.76 -7.45 28.42
N GLN A 49 -12.94 -6.91 28.10
CA GLN A 49 -13.17 -6.20 26.83
C GLN A 49 -12.26 -4.97 26.68
N GLN A 50 -12.12 -4.17 27.74
CA GLN A 50 -11.23 -3.01 27.72
C GLN A 50 -9.76 -3.40 27.55
N CYS A 51 -9.33 -4.49 28.18
CA CYS A 51 -7.97 -5.01 28.05
C CYS A 51 -7.68 -5.48 26.62
N VAL A 52 -8.58 -6.27 26.01
CA VAL A 52 -8.43 -6.75 24.63
C VAL A 52 -8.38 -5.59 23.63
N GLN A 53 -9.27 -4.60 23.77
CA GLN A 53 -9.23 -3.41 22.91
C GLN A 53 -7.90 -2.67 23.03
N ARG A 54 -7.40 -2.46 24.25
CA ARG A 54 -6.12 -1.79 24.48
C ARG A 54 -4.93 -2.58 23.92
N ALA A 55 -4.93 -3.89 24.08
CA ALA A 55 -3.87 -4.77 23.60
C ALA A 55 -3.80 -4.81 22.06
N GLY A 56 -4.95 -4.76 21.37
CA GLY A 56 -5.02 -4.78 19.91
C GLY A 56 -4.85 -3.41 19.25
N ALA A 57 -5.15 -2.31 19.97
CA ALA A 57 -5.18 -0.97 19.38
C ALA A 57 -3.88 -0.52 18.67
N PRO A 58 -2.66 -0.87 19.12
CA PRO A 58 -1.43 -0.51 18.40
C PRO A 58 -1.34 -1.17 17.02
N GLU A 59 -1.59 -2.48 16.94
CA GLU A 59 -1.54 -3.23 15.68
C GLU A 59 -2.63 -2.78 14.72
N GLN A 60 -3.84 -2.55 15.22
CA GLN A 60 -4.95 -2.07 14.39
C GLN A 60 -4.65 -0.72 13.76
N ARG A 61 -4.04 0.20 14.52
CA ARG A 61 -3.61 1.51 14.01
C ARG A 61 -2.52 1.38 12.95
N ALA A 62 -1.49 0.57 13.23
CA ALA A 62 -0.41 0.26 12.31
C ALA A 62 -0.92 -0.33 10.98
N SER A 63 -1.79 -1.33 11.06
CA SER A 63 -2.44 -1.97 9.90
C SER A 63 -3.32 -1.00 9.12
N ALA A 64 -4.03 -0.08 9.79
CA ALA A 64 -4.84 0.94 9.13
C ALA A 64 -3.99 1.95 8.33
N VAL A 65 -2.89 2.44 8.91
CA VAL A 65 -1.97 3.36 8.21
C VAL A 65 -1.38 2.69 6.97
N MET A 66 -0.94 1.44 7.09
CA MET A 66 -0.41 0.70 5.96
C MET A 66 -1.44 0.56 4.82
N GLN A 67 -2.69 0.20 5.15
CA GLN A 67 -3.76 0.10 4.17
C GLN A 67 -4.08 1.46 3.51
N GLN A 68 -4.09 2.55 4.28
CA GLN A 68 -4.34 3.88 3.75
C GLN A 68 -3.24 4.30 2.77
N GLU A 69 -1.97 4.17 3.15
CA GLU A 69 -0.82 4.55 2.31
C GLU A 69 -0.77 3.77 0.99
N LEU A 70 -1.06 2.46 1.04
CA LEU A 70 -1.15 1.63 -0.15
C LEU A 70 -2.37 1.97 -1.01
N GLY A 71 -3.51 2.26 -0.39
CA GLY A 71 -4.72 2.70 -1.09
C GLY A 71 -4.49 4.01 -1.83
N GLU A 72 -3.89 5.00 -1.18
CA GLU A 72 -3.53 6.28 -1.79
C GLU A 72 -2.54 6.08 -2.95
N PHE A 73 -1.55 5.20 -2.79
CA PHE A 73 -0.61 4.86 -3.85
C PHE A 73 -1.31 4.27 -5.07
N GLN A 74 -2.19 3.28 -4.88
CA GLN A 74 -2.94 2.64 -5.96
C GLN A 74 -3.86 3.63 -6.68
N GLN A 75 -4.57 4.49 -5.94
CA GLN A 75 -5.42 5.51 -6.54
C GLN A 75 -4.62 6.51 -7.38
N ARG A 76 -3.45 6.94 -6.91
CA ARG A 76 -2.57 7.83 -7.67
C ARG A 76 -2.08 7.18 -8.96
N LEU A 77 -1.73 5.90 -8.92
CA LEU A 77 -1.32 5.14 -10.09
C LEU A 77 -2.46 5.02 -11.11
N GLN A 78 -3.67 4.70 -10.66
CA GLN A 78 -4.85 4.62 -11.53
C GLN A 78 -5.17 5.98 -12.18
N ARG A 79 -5.12 7.08 -11.40
CA ARG A 79 -5.29 8.43 -11.94
C ARG A 79 -4.22 8.79 -12.96
N ALA A 80 -2.98 8.39 -12.74
CA ALA A 80 -1.90 8.63 -13.71
C ALA A 80 -2.14 7.88 -15.03
N ALA A 81 -2.63 6.64 -14.97
CA ALA A 81 -2.99 5.88 -16.17
C ALA A 81 -4.16 6.52 -16.94
N MET A 82 -5.19 7.01 -16.24
CA MET A 82 -6.29 7.75 -16.88
C MET A 82 -5.81 9.06 -17.52
N ALA A 83 -4.96 9.82 -16.82
CA ALA A 83 -4.37 11.04 -17.37
C ALA A 83 -3.57 10.78 -18.66
N CYS A 84 -2.83 9.66 -18.73
CA CYS A 84 -2.17 9.24 -19.97
C CYS A 84 -3.15 8.94 -21.10
N GLN A 85 -4.33 8.37 -20.79
CA GLN A 85 -5.35 8.11 -21.78
C GLN A 85 -5.93 9.41 -22.35
N ASP A 86 -6.20 10.38 -21.47
CA ASP A 86 -6.73 11.69 -21.87
C ASP A 86 -5.71 12.49 -22.69
N GLU A 87 -4.45 12.51 -22.26
CA GLU A 87 -3.36 13.16 -22.99
C GLU A 87 -3.26 12.64 -24.43
N VAL A 88 -3.34 11.31 -24.61
CA VAL A 88 -3.28 10.68 -25.93
C VAL A 88 -4.49 11.03 -26.81
N LYS A 89 -5.69 11.19 -26.21
CA LYS A 89 -6.90 11.63 -26.94
C LYS A 89 -6.78 13.09 -27.37
N ASP A 90 -6.24 13.96 -26.51
CA ASP A 90 -6.12 15.40 -26.78
C ASP A 90 -5.17 15.71 -27.95
N TYR A 91 -4.12 14.89 -28.15
CA TYR A 91 -3.24 15.00 -29.31
C TYR A 91 -3.91 14.63 -30.65
N GLY A 92 -5.08 13.99 -30.64
CA GLY A 92 -5.86 13.72 -31.84
C GLY A 92 -5.16 12.82 -32.87
N TYR A 93 -4.37 11.83 -32.41
CA TYR A 93 -3.66 10.91 -33.29
C TYR A 93 -4.63 10.18 -34.24
N LYS A 94 -4.41 10.30 -35.56
CA LYS A 94 -5.16 9.54 -36.59
C LYS A 94 -4.66 8.12 -36.79
N ASP A 95 -3.44 7.84 -36.31
CA ASP A 95 -2.75 6.56 -36.43
C ASP A 95 -2.80 5.83 -35.09
N GLN A 96 -3.44 4.66 -35.09
CA GLN A 96 -3.63 3.81 -33.92
C GLN A 96 -2.30 3.32 -33.33
N ALA A 97 -1.27 3.07 -34.15
CA ALA A 97 0.04 2.64 -33.66
C ALA A 97 0.77 3.77 -32.93
N LYS A 98 0.67 5.01 -33.44
CA LYS A 98 1.22 6.19 -32.74
C LYS A 98 0.48 6.48 -31.44
N MET A 99 -0.85 6.33 -31.44
CA MET A 99 -1.68 6.44 -30.24
C MET A 99 -1.25 5.46 -29.15
N GLN A 100 -1.05 4.19 -29.53
CA GLN A 100 -0.63 3.13 -28.61
C GLN A 100 0.79 3.35 -28.09
N GLY A 101 1.73 3.75 -28.97
CA GLY A 101 3.10 4.08 -28.57
C GLY A 101 3.18 5.27 -27.59
N ALA A 102 2.40 6.32 -27.83
CA ALA A 102 2.32 7.47 -26.94
C ALA A 102 1.74 7.10 -25.57
N PHE A 103 0.67 6.29 -25.54
CA PHE A 103 0.09 5.79 -24.30
C PHE A 103 1.09 4.93 -23.50
N GLU A 104 1.75 3.96 -24.15
CA GLU A 104 2.75 3.12 -23.50
C GLU A 104 3.91 3.94 -22.93
N SER A 105 4.39 4.95 -23.66
CA SER A 105 5.44 5.86 -23.19
C SER A 105 5.01 6.63 -21.93
N CYS A 106 3.80 7.21 -21.95
CA CYS A 106 3.26 7.93 -20.80
C CYS A 106 3.11 7.02 -19.57
N VAL A 107 2.50 5.84 -19.75
CA VAL A 107 2.31 4.86 -18.67
C VAL A 107 3.64 4.39 -18.12
N ASN A 108 4.65 4.14 -18.96
CA ASN A 108 5.99 3.79 -18.51
C ASN A 108 6.60 4.90 -17.62
N GLY A 109 6.45 6.16 -18.02
CA GLY A 109 6.89 7.30 -17.22
C GLY A 109 6.13 7.43 -15.89
N ALA A 110 4.83 7.14 -15.88
CA ALA A 110 4.03 7.10 -14.66
C ALA A 110 4.51 5.98 -13.71
N LEU A 111 4.75 4.77 -14.24
CA LEU A 111 5.26 3.63 -13.47
C LEU A 111 6.64 3.94 -12.86
N ASP A 112 7.57 4.51 -13.63
CA ASP A 112 8.91 4.87 -13.13
C ASP A 112 8.86 5.91 -12.01
N LYS A 113 7.97 6.91 -12.13
CA LYS A 113 7.72 7.90 -11.07
C LYS A 113 7.19 7.22 -9.81
N HIS A 114 6.24 6.29 -9.94
CA HIS A 114 5.63 5.60 -8.80
C HIS A 114 6.58 4.61 -8.13
N MET A 115 7.42 3.89 -8.89
CA MET A 115 8.48 3.05 -8.32
C MET A 115 9.42 3.84 -7.40
N LYS A 116 9.78 5.08 -7.80
CA LYS A 116 10.63 5.96 -6.98
C LYS A 116 9.96 6.47 -5.69
N LEU A 117 8.63 6.38 -5.59
CA LEU A 117 7.88 6.79 -4.39
C LEU A 117 7.79 5.67 -3.34
N LEU A 118 7.98 4.41 -3.73
CA LEU A 118 7.86 3.27 -2.81
C LEU A 118 8.74 3.40 -1.54
N PRO A 119 10.03 3.81 -1.63
CA PRO A 119 10.84 3.97 -0.43
C PRO A 119 10.30 5.05 0.53
N THR A 120 9.70 6.12 -0.02
CA THR A 120 9.09 7.19 0.79
C THR A 120 7.83 6.69 1.49
N ILE A 121 6.99 5.92 0.77
CA ILE A 121 5.79 5.30 1.35
C ILE A 121 6.16 4.35 2.48
N LYS A 122 7.16 3.50 2.25
CA LYS A 122 7.71 2.62 3.28
C LYS A 122 8.10 3.41 4.54
N LYS A 123 8.87 4.49 4.39
CA LYS A 123 9.28 5.33 5.53
C LYS A 123 8.09 5.96 6.28
N ARG A 124 7.03 6.38 5.59
CA ARG A 124 5.83 6.94 6.24
C ARG A 124 5.07 5.90 7.05
N ILE A 125 4.95 4.69 6.49
CA ILE A 125 4.35 3.55 7.19
C ILE A 125 5.20 3.21 8.42
N GLU A 126 6.51 3.10 8.27
CA GLU A 126 7.44 2.78 9.37
C GLU A 126 7.47 3.84 10.47
N ALA A 127 7.31 5.12 10.13
CA ALA A 127 7.24 6.22 11.10
C ALA A 127 5.96 6.21 11.96
N SER A 128 4.99 5.35 11.62
CA SER A 128 3.71 5.24 12.34
C SER A 128 3.68 4.07 13.34
N PHE A 129 4.79 3.35 13.49
CA PHE A 129 4.97 2.23 14.42
C PHE A 129 5.63 2.66 15.73
#